data_AF-A0A126QQQ3-F1
#
_entry.id   AF-A0A126QQQ3-F1
#
_cell.length_a   1.000
_cell.length_b   1.000
_cell.length_c   1.000
_cell.angle_alpha   90.00
_cell.angle_beta   90.00
_cell.angle_gamma   90.00
#
_symmetry.space_group_name_H-M   'P 1'
#
loop_
_entity.id
_entity.type
_entity.pdbx_description
1 polymer ?
#
loop_
_entity_poly.entity_id
_entity_poly.type
_entity_poly.pdbx_seq_one_letter_code
_entity_poly.pdbx_strand_id
1 'polypeptide(L)'
;MSLNIAAVIPAAGLSSRMGRFKPLLPLPGGTVLSRCVRLFRESGVERVVAVTGKRAEAVAACVMEAGGIAVHNPAFEQGMYASVLTGVRALPPETDGFFMLPADIPLVRPQTVRRLLEIFARETPSVLYPRFLGERGHPPLIAAKAIPAILDHHAVHGGKGGLRAVLEGLESAALDVDVADLGTVHDLDHPEDYEFALAVADAGYPLEDECCALWAMQGTSDHIIGHCRAVARVAAALCERLNARFSERPGAVRLDPGLALGAALTHDIGKGTKRHEAAGAELLRDHGFSRAADIVADHFDLSQADDVPITEREAVFLADKLVRCDRAVPLEGRYLEKAEMYRHEEGAEEAILGRLTRARVLMARFDREMGEPAERVAAEALA
;
A
#
# COMPACT_ATOMS: atom_id res chain seq x y z
N MET A 1 4.43 -3.62 30.58
CA MET A 1 3.30 -2.66 30.65
C MET A 1 2.91 -2.36 29.22
N SER A 2 1.62 -2.27 28.91
CA SER A 2 1.15 -1.79 27.60
C SER A 2 1.46 -0.30 27.48
N LEU A 3 2.02 0.15 26.35
CA LEU A 3 2.28 1.57 26.12
C LEU A 3 0.97 2.31 25.81
N ASN A 4 0.81 3.50 26.38
CA ASN A 4 -0.27 4.43 26.12
C ASN A 4 0.11 5.33 24.94
N ILE A 5 -0.17 4.85 23.73
CA ILE A 5 0.10 5.61 22.50
C ILE A 5 -1.15 6.38 22.07
N ALA A 6 -0.94 7.64 21.70
CA ALA A 6 -1.98 8.51 21.16
C ALA A 6 -1.71 8.89 19.69
N ALA A 7 -2.63 9.62 19.07
CA ALA A 7 -2.41 10.26 17.78
C ALA A 7 -2.93 11.70 17.82
N VAL A 8 -2.21 12.59 17.14
CA VAL A 8 -2.58 13.99 16.93
C VAL A 8 -2.74 14.24 15.44
N ILE A 9 -3.91 14.72 15.04
CA ILE A 9 -4.28 15.01 13.65
C ILE A 9 -4.58 16.51 13.49
N PRO A 10 -3.64 17.33 13.00
CA PRO A 10 -3.93 18.70 12.63
C PRO A 10 -4.89 18.75 11.43
N ALA A 11 -6.13 19.20 11.66
CA ALA A 11 -7.18 19.32 10.64
C ALA A 11 -7.74 20.75 10.52
N ALA A 12 -7.01 21.74 11.08
CA ALA A 12 -7.46 23.12 11.22
C ALA A 12 -7.16 24.03 10.01
N GLY A 13 -6.53 23.48 8.96
CA GLY A 13 -5.98 24.23 7.82
C GLY A 13 -7.00 24.93 6.93
N LEU A 14 -6.52 25.92 6.16
CA LEU A 14 -7.35 26.77 5.30
C LEU A 14 -7.67 26.17 3.91
N SER A 15 -6.89 25.15 3.49
CA SER A 15 -6.99 24.45 2.19
C SER A 15 -6.93 25.38 0.95
N SER A 16 -6.06 26.38 0.97
CA SER A 16 -6.04 27.45 -0.04
C SER A 16 -5.60 27.00 -1.44
N ARG A 17 -4.66 26.04 -1.56
CA ARG A 17 -4.13 25.58 -2.87
C ARG A 17 -5.13 24.73 -3.67
N MET A 18 -5.83 23.81 -3.01
CA MET A 18 -6.83 22.94 -3.65
C MET A 18 -8.14 23.64 -4.03
N GLY A 19 -8.41 24.85 -3.52
CA GLY A 19 -9.70 25.54 -3.71
C GLY A 19 -10.91 24.84 -3.07
N ARG A 20 -10.72 23.68 -2.44
CA ARG A 20 -11.72 22.89 -1.73
C ARG A 20 -11.27 22.63 -0.30
N PHE A 21 -12.22 22.48 0.62
CA PHE A 21 -11.91 22.19 2.03
C PHE A 21 -11.53 20.70 2.20
N LYS A 22 -10.22 20.41 2.16
CA LYS A 22 -9.65 19.04 2.09
C LYS A 22 -10.24 18.06 3.12
N PRO A 23 -10.32 18.39 4.43
CA PRO A 23 -10.61 17.37 5.45
C PRO A 23 -11.96 16.65 5.28
N LEU A 24 -12.94 17.31 4.63
CA LEU A 24 -14.28 16.75 4.43
C LEU A 24 -14.53 16.31 2.99
N LEU A 25 -13.49 16.25 2.14
CA LEU A 25 -13.64 15.66 0.82
C LEU A 25 -13.94 14.16 0.94
N PRO A 26 -14.85 13.61 0.12
CA PRO A 26 -15.17 12.20 0.15
C PRO A 26 -13.98 11.37 -0.35
N LEU A 27 -13.77 10.20 0.24
CA LEU A 27 -12.89 9.16 -0.28
C LEU A 27 -13.62 7.81 -0.11
N PRO A 28 -13.21 6.75 -0.82
CA PRO A 28 -13.72 5.42 -0.54
C PRO A 28 -13.70 5.12 0.97
N GLY A 29 -14.82 4.61 1.50
CA GLY A 29 -14.99 4.37 2.93
C GLY A 29 -15.28 5.59 3.83
N GLY A 30 -15.27 6.84 3.35
CA GLY A 30 -15.63 7.99 4.20
C GLY A 30 -15.21 9.36 3.64
N THR A 31 -14.62 10.18 4.50
CA THR A 31 -13.92 11.43 4.16
C THR A 31 -12.42 11.30 4.41
N VAL A 32 -11.64 12.19 3.79
CA VAL A 32 -10.19 12.38 4.05
C VAL A 32 -9.88 12.33 5.56
N LEU A 33 -10.56 13.16 6.36
CA LEU A 33 -10.34 13.21 7.81
C LEU A 33 -10.79 11.94 8.54
N SER A 34 -11.96 11.39 8.18
CA SER A 34 -12.45 10.17 8.83
C SER A 34 -11.50 8.99 8.60
N ARG A 35 -10.83 8.92 7.44
CA ARG A 35 -9.82 7.90 7.14
C ARG A 35 -8.60 8.05 8.04
N CYS A 36 -8.08 9.27 8.23
CA CYS A 36 -6.98 9.52 9.17
C CYS A 36 -7.35 9.12 10.62
N VAL A 37 -8.58 9.39 11.06
CA VAL A 37 -9.04 8.99 12.40
C VAL A 37 -9.16 7.46 12.51
N ARG A 38 -9.81 6.81 11.54
CA ARG A 38 -10.01 5.36 11.52
C ARG A 38 -8.72 4.58 11.41
N LEU A 39 -7.75 5.07 10.63
CA LEU A 39 -6.40 4.50 10.55
C LEU A 39 -5.83 4.17 11.94
N PHE A 40 -5.85 5.14 12.85
CA PHE A 40 -5.33 4.96 14.20
C PHE A 40 -6.21 4.05 15.05
N ARG A 41 -7.54 4.22 14.98
CA ARG A 41 -8.50 3.38 15.73
C ARG A 41 -8.39 1.91 15.34
N GLU A 42 -8.32 1.61 14.05
CA GLU A 42 -8.17 0.25 13.50
C GLU A 42 -6.78 -0.34 13.80
N SER A 43 -5.78 0.51 14.05
CA SER A 43 -4.43 0.09 14.45
C SER A 43 -4.26 -0.09 15.96
N GLY A 44 -5.33 0.07 16.75
CA GLY A 44 -5.31 -0.11 18.21
C GLY A 44 -4.91 1.14 19.01
N VAL A 45 -4.82 2.32 18.37
CA VAL A 45 -4.58 3.59 19.07
C VAL A 45 -5.91 4.15 19.55
N GLU A 46 -6.16 4.07 20.85
CA GLU A 46 -7.46 4.47 21.41
C GLU A 46 -7.65 6.00 21.45
N ARG A 47 -6.59 6.74 21.80
CA ARG A 47 -6.63 8.19 21.98
C ARG A 47 -6.26 8.91 20.68
N VAL A 48 -7.25 9.21 19.86
CA VAL A 48 -7.06 9.97 18.60
C VAL A 48 -7.61 11.38 18.75
N VAL A 49 -6.71 12.37 18.85
CA VAL A 49 -7.05 13.79 18.99
C VAL A 49 -6.93 14.47 17.62
N ALA A 50 -8.04 14.97 17.09
CA ALA A 50 -8.03 15.78 15.88
C ALA A 50 -8.29 17.25 16.20
N VAL A 51 -7.42 18.12 15.69
CA VAL A 51 -7.44 19.55 15.97
C VAL A 51 -8.24 20.27 14.90
N THR A 52 -9.33 20.92 15.30
CA THR A 52 -10.26 21.63 14.42
C THR A 52 -9.95 23.13 14.39
N GLY A 53 -10.37 23.81 13.32
CA GLY A 53 -10.19 25.25 13.15
C GLY A 53 -11.29 25.80 12.25
N LYS A 54 -10.96 26.08 10.99
CA LYS A 54 -11.97 26.42 9.97
C LYS A 54 -13.04 25.34 9.87
N ARG A 55 -14.32 25.75 9.85
CA ARG A 55 -15.50 24.85 9.87
C ARG A 55 -15.51 23.89 11.06
N ALA A 56 -15.10 24.38 12.24
CA ALA A 56 -14.92 23.60 13.47
C ALA A 56 -16.05 22.60 13.76
N GLU A 57 -17.31 23.01 13.67
CA GLU A 57 -18.47 22.16 13.96
C GLU A 57 -18.56 20.94 13.02
N ALA A 58 -18.44 21.16 11.71
CA ALA A 58 -18.50 20.08 10.72
C ALA A 58 -17.30 19.14 10.82
N VAL A 59 -16.10 19.69 11.07
CA VAL A 59 -14.89 18.89 11.30
C VAL A 59 -15.03 18.07 12.59
N ALA A 60 -15.51 18.68 13.67
CA ALA A 60 -15.70 18.01 14.95
C ALA A 60 -16.72 16.86 14.84
N ALA A 61 -17.84 17.08 14.14
CA ALA A 61 -18.83 16.04 13.88
C ALA A 61 -18.20 14.84 13.15
N CYS A 62 -17.46 15.09 12.07
CA CYS A 62 -16.75 14.06 11.32
C CYS A 62 -15.74 13.28 12.19
N VAL A 63 -15.01 13.96 13.07
CA VAL A 63 -14.05 13.34 13.98
C VAL A 63 -14.74 12.44 14.99
N MET A 64 -15.82 12.92 15.63
CA MET A 64 -16.55 12.16 16.64
C MET A 64 -17.24 10.94 16.03
N GLU A 65 -17.82 11.07 14.82
CA GLU A 65 -18.44 9.95 14.09
C GLU A 65 -17.40 8.88 13.72
N ALA A 66 -16.17 9.28 13.41
CA ALA A 66 -15.06 8.36 13.14
C ALA A 66 -14.43 7.75 14.42
N GLY A 67 -14.90 8.13 15.61
CA GLY A 67 -14.41 7.61 16.90
C GLY A 67 -13.20 8.36 17.48
N GLY A 68 -12.95 9.58 17.02
CA GLY A 68 -11.90 10.47 17.54
C GLY A 68 -12.42 11.53 18.51
N ILE A 69 -11.51 12.34 19.03
CA ILE A 69 -11.79 13.46 19.93
C ILE A 69 -11.44 14.77 19.21
N ALA A 70 -12.42 15.65 19.08
CA ALA A 70 -12.23 16.96 18.46
C ALA A 70 -11.76 17.98 19.50
N VAL A 71 -10.68 18.70 19.20
CA VAL A 71 -10.18 19.81 20.02
C VAL A 71 -10.08 21.06 19.15
N HIS A 72 -10.74 22.14 19.55
CA HIS A 72 -10.75 23.37 18.78
C HIS A 72 -9.48 24.21 19.02
N ASN A 73 -8.80 24.59 17.94
CA ASN A 73 -7.73 25.58 17.96
C ASN A 73 -8.32 26.96 17.57
N PRO A 74 -8.52 27.88 18.53
CA PRO A 74 -9.03 29.22 18.22
C PRO A 74 -8.01 30.08 17.44
N ALA A 75 -6.74 29.69 17.46
CA ALA A 75 -5.62 30.39 16.82
C ALA A 75 -5.15 29.68 15.53
N PHE A 76 -6.04 28.96 14.83
CA PHE A 76 -5.67 28.18 13.64
C PHE A 76 -5.06 29.02 12.50
N GLU A 77 -5.37 30.30 12.44
CA GLU A 77 -4.80 31.25 11.47
C GLU A 77 -3.30 31.51 11.69
N GLN A 78 -2.76 31.20 12.87
CA GLN A 78 -1.33 31.30 13.18
C GLN A 78 -0.49 30.16 12.56
N GLY A 79 -1.13 29.24 11.84
CA GLY A 79 -0.47 28.17 11.09
C GLY A 79 -0.47 26.82 11.78
N MET A 80 0.15 25.83 11.12
CA MET A 80 0.10 24.42 11.52
C MET A 80 0.68 24.17 12.91
N TYR A 81 1.73 24.91 13.30
CA TYR A 81 2.38 24.70 14.60
C TYR A 81 1.46 25.02 15.78
N ALA A 82 0.61 26.06 15.67
CA ALA A 82 -0.41 26.34 16.70
C ALA A 82 -1.40 25.16 16.87
N SER A 83 -1.69 24.44 15.79
CA SER A 83 -2.52 23.24 15.83
C SER A 83 -1.80 22.06 16.48
N VAL A 84 -0.50 21.88 16.19
CA VAL A 84 0.34 20.90 16.89
C VAL A 84 0.33 21.14 18.40
N LEU A 85 0.57 22.38 18.84
CA LEU A 85 0.54 22.74 20.26
C LEU A 85 -0.82 22.46 20.91
N THR A 86 -1.91 22.76 20.20
CA THR A 86 -3.28 22.50 20.68
C THR A 86 -3.52 21.00 20.87
N GLY A 87 -3.11 20.18 19.89
CA GLY A 87 -3.27 18.73 19.97
C GLY A 87 -2.41 18.10 21.06
N VAL A 88 -1.14 18.50 21.15
CA VAL A 88 -0.21 17.99 22.18
C VAL A 88 -0.66 18.35 23.59
N ARG A 89 -1.20 19.56 23.82
CA ARG A 89 -1.77 19.94 25.13
C ARG A 89 -3.00 19.13 25.54
N ALA A 90 -3.69 18.51 24.61
CA ALA A 90 -4.87 17.69 24.87
C ALA A 90 -4.54 16.21 25.11
N LEU A 91 -3.27 15.83 25.03
CA LEU A 91 -2.79 14.49 25.35
C LEU A 91 -2.80 14.27 26.88
N PRO A 92 -3.23 13.09 27.35
CA PRO A 92 -3.17 12.75 28.77
C PRO A 92 -1.72 12.70 29.31
N PRO A 93 -1.49 13.03 30.60
CA PRO A 93 -0.16 12.97 31.23
C PRO A 93 0.53 11.60 31.16
N GLU A 94 -0.24 10.52 31.11
CA GLU A 94 0.21 9.13 31.03
C GLU A 94 0.58 8.64 29.62
N THR A 95 0.57 9.54 28.63
CA THR A 95 0.96 9.22 27.24
C THR A 95 2.44 8.87 27.17
N ASP A 96 2.78 7.72 26.59
CA ASP A 96 4.17 7.29 26.38
C ASP A 96 4.74 7.82 25.06
N GLY A 97 3.88 8.00 24.06
CA GLY A 97 4.21 8.54 22.76
C GLY A 97 2.98 8.87 21.94
N PHE A 98 3.15 9.64 20.87
CA PHE A 98 2.05 10.03 20.00
C PHE A 98 2.45 10.08 18.53
N PHE A 99 1.55 9.66 17.66
CA PHE A 99 1.67 9.87 16.23
C PHE A 99 1.32 11.31 15.83
N MET A 100 1.98 11.82 14.80
CA MET A 100 1.64 13.10 14.17
C MET A 100 1.25 12.90 12.69
N LEU A 101 -0.03 13.04 12.37
CA LEU A 101 -0.54 12.86 11.00
C LEU A 101 -1.36 14.09 10.57
N PRO A 102 -0.84 14.95 9.68
CA PRO A 102 -1.66 15.95 9.01
C PRO A 102 -2.89 15.32 8.34
N ALA A 103 -4.04 15.98 8.42
CA ALA A 103 -5.30 15.42 7.91
C ALA A 103 -5.32 15.23 6.38
N ASP A 104 -4.40 15.85 5.64
CA ASP A 104 -4.28 15.73 4.19
C ASP A 104 -3.36 14.59 3.74
N ILE A 105 -3.02 13.66 4.63
CA ILE A 105 -2.28 12.42 4.30
C ILE A 105 -3.18 11.20 4.66
N PRO A 106 -4.23 10.90 3.85
CA PRO A 106 -5.26 9.93 4.22
C PRO A 106 -4.98 8.49 3.76
N LEU A 107 -3.84 8.25 3.10
CA LEU A 107 -3.55 6.99 2.41
C LEU A 107 -2.64 6.03 3.20
N VAL A 108 -2.09 6.46 4.35
CA VAL A 108 -1.27 5.60 5.21
C VAL A 108 -2.06 4.35 5.61
N ARG A 109 -1.39 3.19 5.57
CA ARG A 109 -2.02 1.89 5.87
C ARG A 109 -1.90 1.52 7.35
N PRO A 110 -2.89 0.82 7.94
CA PRO A 110 -2.83 0.35 9.34
C PRO A 110 -1.62 -0.52 9.65
N GLN A 111 -1.10 -1.25 8.66
CA GLN A 111 0.11 -2.07 8.78
C GLN A 111 1.33 -1.22 9.13
N THR A 112 1.47 -0.05 8.52
CA THR A 112 2.56 0.90 8.82
C THR A 112 2.48 1.37 10.26
N VAL A 113 1.30 1.76 10.74
CA VAL A 113 1.09 2.20 12.13
C VAL A 113 1.41 1.07 13.12
N ARG A 114 0.92 -0.15 12.86
CA ARG A 114 1.20 -1.33 13.71
C ARG A 114 2.69 -1.66 13.76
N ARG A 115 3.39 -1.61 12.61
CA ARG A 115 4.84 -1.80 12.52
C ARG A 115 5.59 -0.80 13.40
N LEU A 116 5.22 0.48 13.35
CA LEU A 116 5.83 1.52 14.16
C LEU A 116 5.55 1.31 15.66
N LEU A 117 4.32 0.93 16.03
CA LEU A 117 3.97 0.61 17.42
C LEU A 117 4.81 -0.55 17.97
N GLU A 118 4.98 -1.63 17.19
CA GLU A 118 5.78 -2.80 17.59
C GLU A 118 7.25 -2.47 17.84
N ILE A 119 7.85 -1.64 16.98
CA ILE A 119 9.25 -1.21 17.12
C ILE A 119 9.38 -0.26 18.31
N PHE A 120 8.45 0.68 18.47
CA PHE A 120 8.47 1.64 19.58
C PHE A 120 8.37 0.94 20.93
N ALA A 121 7.54 -0.10 21.02
CA ALA A 121 7.42 -0.93 22.22
C ALA A 121 8.71 -1.67 22.62
N ARG A 122 9.62 -1.91 21.67
CA ARG A 122 10.88 -2.61 21.90
C ARG A 122 12.04 -1.64 22.16
N GLU A 123 12.09 -0.52 21.44
CA GLU A 123 13.28 0.34 21.36
C GLU A 123 13.10 1.72 22.01
N THR A 124 11.87 2.22 22.13
CA THR A 124 11.55 3.55 22.72
C THR A 124 12.44 4.73 22.27
N PRO A 125 12.67 4.90 20.95
CA PRO A 125 13.49 5.99 20.42
C PRO A 125 12.85 7.37 20.69
N SER A 126 13.59 8.46 20.44
CA SER A 126 12.99 9.81 20.52
C SER A 126 11.88 9.99 19.50
N VAL A 127 12.10 9.49 18.28
CA VAL A 127 11.16 9.53 17.16
C VAL A 127 11.35 8.28 16.30
N LEU A 128 10.27 7.66 15.85
CA LEU A 128 10.29 6.73 14.72
C LEU A 128 9.72 7.42 13.48
N TYR A 129 10.42 7.29 12.36
CA TYR A 129 9.92 7.72 11.05
C TYR A 129 9.62 6.51 10.18
N PRO A 130 8.43 6.41 9.57
CA PRO A 130 8.28 5.56 8.40
C PRO A 130 9.16 6.13 7.27
N ARG A 131 9.90 5.28 6.58
CA ARG A 131 10.74 5.65 5.44
C ARG A 131 10.33 4.85 4.22
N PHE A 132 9.85 5.53 3.19
CA PHE A 132 9.47 4.93 1.91
C PHE A 132 10.50 5.30 0.86
N LEU A 133 11.17 4.30 0.26
CA LEU A 133 12.20 4.50 -0.78
C LEU A 133 13.28 5.55 -0.44
N GLY A 134 13.68 5.63 0.84
CA GLY A 134 14.70 6.58 1.30
C GLY A 134 14.15 7.92 1.80
N GLU A 135 12.87 8.21 1.60
CA GLU A 135 12.22 9.42 2.08
C GLU A 135 11.47 9.17 3.39
N ARG A 136 11.73 9.99 4.41
CA ARG A 136 10.97 9.96 5.66
C ARG A 136 9.58 10.55 5.43
N GLY A 137 8.55 9.81 5.84
CA GLY A 137 7.16 10.20 5.70
C GLY A 137 6.41 10.31 7.03
N HIS A 138 5.08 10.27 6.92
CA HIS A 138 4.11 10.33 8.00
C HIS A 138 3.44 8.97 8.26
N PRO A 139 2.92 8.73 9.48
CA PRO A 139 3.10 9.56 10.66
C PRO A 139 4.38 9.19 11.42
N PRO A 140 5.23 10.15 11.81
CA PRO A 140 6.23 9.87 12.82
C PRO A 140 5.55 9.53 14.16
N LEU A 141 6.13 8.59 14.90
CA LEU A 141 5.78 8.27 16.28
C LEU A 141 6.78 8.93 17.21
N ILE A 142 6.34 9.93 17.97
CA ILE A 142 7.17 10.80 18.79
C ILE A 142 7.02 10.40 20.26
N ALA A 143 8.12 10.18 20.96
CA ALA A 143 8.08 9.88 22.39
C ALA A 143 7.57 11.08 23.20
N ALA A 144 6.76 10.82 24.23
CA ALA A 144 6.16 11.88 25.05
C ALA A 144 7.20 12.75 25.78
N LYS A 145 8.43 12.25 25.98
CA LYS A 145 9.57 13.04 26.47
C LYS A 145 9.89 14.27 25.60
N ALA A 146 9.45 14.32 24.35
CA ALA A 146 9.59 15.46 23.46
C ALA A 146 8.55 16.57 23.70
N ILE A 147 7.46 16.28 24.43
CA ILE A 147 6.35 17.23 24.63
C ILE A 147 6.83 18.57 25.22
N PRO A 148 7.65 18.60 26.30
CA PRO A 148 8.15 19.87 26.83
C PRO A 148 8.90 20.70 25.77
N ALA A 149 9.80 20.08 25.00
CA ALA A 149 10.54 20.76 23.95
C ALA A 149 9.62 21.34 22.85
N ILE A 150 8.57 20.60 22.48
CA ILE A 150 7.56 21.07 21.51
C ILE A 150 6.82 22.29 22.07
N LEU A 151 6.38 22.26 23.33
CA LEU A 151 5.65 23.37 23.94
C LEU A 151 6.54 24.62 24.11
N ASP A 152 7.79 24.44 24.54
CA ASP A 152 8.74 25.51 24.81
C ASP A 152 9.26 26.19 23.54
N HIS A 153 9.41 25.45 22.44
CA HIS A 153 9.91 26.01 21.17
C HIS A 153 9.08 27.19 20.66
N HIS A 154 7.76 27.18 20.90
CA HIS A 154 6.91 28.32 20.57
C HIS A 154 7.24 29.56 21.42
N ALA A 155 7.44 29.37 22.72
CA ALA A 155 7.75 30.46 23.65
C ALA A 155 9.12 31.07 23.38
N VAL A 156 10.12 30.25 23.02
CA VAL A 156 11.51 30.69 22.83
C VAL A 156 11.78 31.22 21.43
N HIS A 157 11.25 30.57 20.38
CA HIS A 157 11.58 30.87 18.98
C HIS A 157 10.41 31.41 18.16
N GLY A 158 9.28 31.73 18.81
CA GLY A 158 8.06 32.16 18.12
C GLY A 158 7.51 31.13 17.15
N GLY A 159 7.84 29.84 17.34
CA GLY A 159 7.41 28.75 16.46
C GLY A 159 8.09 28.68 15.09
N LYS A 160 9.19 29.42 14.86
CA LYS A 160 9.94 29.38 13.60
C LYS A 160 10.41 27.95 13.30
N GLY A 161 10.18 27.47 12.08
CA GLY A 161 10.51 26.10 11.66
C GLY A 161 9.55 25.02 12.16
N GLY A 162 8.56 25.38 12.99
CA GLY A 162 7.49 24.48 13.45
C GLY A 162 8.00 23.24 14.17
N LEU A 163 7.25 22.13 14.03
CA LEU A 163 7.60 20.86 14.66
C LEU A 163 8.91 20.29 14.11
N ARG A 164 9.18 20.48 12.81
CA ARG A 164 10.41 20.01 12.15
C ARG A 164 11.67 20.48 12.87
N ALA A 165 11.75 21.76 13.24
CA ALA A 165 12.90 22.31 13.96
C ALA A 165 13.12 21.65 15.34
N VAL A 166 12.04 21.23 16.01
CA VAL A 166 12.14 20.51 17.29
C VAL A 166 12.65 19.08 17.06
N LEU A 167 12.13 18.42 16.03
CA LEU A 167 12.51 17.05 15.71
C LEU A 167 13.96 16.93 15.21
N GLU A 168 14.48 17.95 14.52
CA GLU A 168 15.90 18.04 14.15
C GLU A 168 16.84 17.98 15.37
N GLY A 169 16.39 18.48 16.53
CA GLY A 169 17.12 18.35 17.80
C GLY A 169 17.07 16.96 18.43
N LEU A 170 16.26 16.04 17.91
CA LEU A 170 16.04 14.69 18.43
C LEU A 170 16.66 13.60 17.54
N GLU A 171 17.34 13.97 16.45
CA GLU A 171 17.84 13.06 15.41
C GLU A 171 18.80 12.00 15.93
N SER A 172 19.65 12.33 16.91
CA SER A 172 20.65 11.39 17.44
C SER A 172 20.05 10.14 18.10
N ALA A 173 18.77 10.18 18.46
CA ALA A 173 18.02 9.08 19.04
C ALA A 173 16.79 8.68 18.22
N ALA A 174 16.67 9.18 16.99
CA ALA A 174 15.61 8.82 16.07
C ALA A 174 15.97 7.55 15.28
N LEU A 175 14.97 6.78 14.86
CA LEU A 175 15.16 5.63 13.99
C LEU A 175 14.23 5.69 12.78
N ASP A 176 14.73 5.18 11.67
CA ASP A 176 13.97 5.05 10.44
C ASP A 176 13.50 3.61 10.27
N VAL A 177 12.25 3.45 9.87
CA VAL A 177 11.63 2.15 9.61
C VAL A 177 11.26 2.09 8.15
N ASP A 178 11.97 1.26 7.38
CA ASP A 178 11.62 0.99 6.00
C ASP A 178 10.22 0.38 5.90
N VAL A 179 9.38 1.01 5.08
CA VAL A 179 8.03 0.57 4.78
C VAL A 179 7.80 0.62 3.29
N ALA A 180 6.95 -0.26 2.77
CA ALA A 180 6.52 -0.24 1.38
C ALA A 180 5.19 0.50 1.20
N ASP A 181 5.02 1.67 1.84
CA ASP A 181 3.77 2.43 1.93
C ASP A 181 3.90 3.84 1.34
N LEU A 182 3.45 4.01 0.09
CA LEU A 182 3.44 5.31 -0.60
C LEU A 182 2.59 6.32 0.16
N GLY A 183 1.53 5.87 0.85
CA GLY A 183 0.63 6.74 1.61
C GLY A 183 1.32 7.54 2.71
N THR A 184 2.53 7.14 3.11
CA THR A 184 3.36 7.87 4.08
C THR A 184 3.95 9.17 3.53
N VAL A 185 4.11 9.29 2.21
CA VAL A 185 4.72 10.45 1.55
C VAL A 185 3.76 11.17 0.59
N HIS A 186 2.51 10.71 0.48
CA HIS A 186 1.52 11.27 -0.43
C HIS A 186 0.51 12.17 0.31
N ASP A 187 0.72 13.49 0.22
CA ASP A 187 -0.24 14.49 0.68
C ASP A 187 -1.20 14.93 -0.43
N LEU A 188 -2.34 15.52 -0.05
CA LEU A 188 -3.35 15.99 -1.00
C LEU A 188 -3.20 17.48 -1.30
N ASP A 189 -2.10 17.95 -1.88
CA ASP A 189 -1.86 19.38 -2.09
C ASP A 189 -2.55 20.00 -3.32
N HIS A 190 -2.77 19.19 -4.36
CA HIS A 190 -3.34 19.56 -5.64
C HIS A 190 -4.53 18.67 -6.01
N PRO A 191 -5.39 19.08 -6.97
CA PRO A 191 -6.52 18.27 -7.43
C PRO A 191 -6.11 16.87 -7.93
N GLU A 192 -4.99 16.76 -8.63
CA GLU A 192 -4.42 15.50 -9.13
C GLU A 192 -4.08 14.52 -8.00
N ASP A 193 -3.61 15.01 -6.85
CA ASP A 193 -3.30 14.16 -5.69
C ASP A 193 -4.56 13.50 -5.13
N TYR A 194 -5.69 14.23 -5.19
CA TYR A 194 -6.99 13.73 -4.77
C TYR A 194 -7.59 12.72 -5.78
N GLU A 195 -7.45 12.96 -7.08
CA GLU A 195 -7.86 11.98 -8.10
C GLU A 195 -7.03 10.69 -7.99
N PHE A 196 -5.73 10.81 -7.74
CA PHE A 196 -4.88 9.68 -7.44
C PHE A 196 -5.36 8.93 -6.19
N ALA A 197 -5.63 9.66 -5.10
CA ALA A 197 -6.15 9.06 -3.87
C ALA A 197 -7.50 8.34 -4.07
N LEU A 198 -8.40 8.88 -4.89
CA LEU A 198 -9.65 8.21 -5.26
C LEU A 198 -9.41 6.87 -5.97
N ALA A 199 -8.39 6.80 -6.83
CA ALA A 199 -8.07 5.60 -7.58
C ALA A 199 -7.43 4.50 -6.71
N VAL A 200 -6.64 4.88 -5.69
CA VAL A 200 -5.79 3.91 -4.96
C VAL A 200 -6.22 3.65 -3.51
N ALA A 201 -7.14 4.44 -2.94
CA ALA A 201 -7.49 4.35 -1.50
C ALA A 201 -7.89 2.95 -1.01
N ASP A 202 -8.52 2.15 -1.87
CA ASP A 202 -8.95 0.78 -1.56
C ASP A 202 -8.35 -0.25 -2.54
N ALA A 203 -7.19 0.07 -3.14
CA ALA A 203 -6.53 -0.78 -4.14
C ALA A 203 -6.32 -2.21 -3.63
N GLY A 204 -5.78 -2.38 -2.41
CA GLY A 204 -5.50 -3.71 -1.85
C GLY A 204 -4.38 -4.47 -2.57
N TYR A 205 -3.58 -3.79 -3.39
CA TYR A 205 -2.41 -4.29 -4.11
C TYR A 205 -1.30 -3.23 -4.09
N PRO A 206 -0.02 -3.61 -4.20
CA PRO A 206 1.08 -2.65 -4.22
C PRO A 206 1.14 -1.92 -5.56
N LEU A 207 1.43 -0.63 -5.51
CA LEU A 207 1.83 0.14 -6.69
C LEU A 207 3.26 -0.19 -7.12
N GLU A 208 3.70 0.27 -8.29
CA GLU A 208 5.05 -0.05 -8.81
C GLU A 208 6.17 0.34 -7.85
N ASP A 209 6.10 1.54 -7.27
CA ASP A 209 7.09 2.02 -6.29
C ASP A 209 7.04 1.22 -4.98
N GLU A 210 5.84 0.80 -4.55
CA GLU A 210 5.70 -0.09 -3.40
C GLU A 210 6.28 -1.48 -3.69
N CYS A 211 6.13 -2.00 -4.91
CA CYS A 211 6.80 -3.23 -5.35
C CYS A 211 8.33 -3.08 -5.27
N CYS A 212 8.86 -1.94 -5.69
CA CYS A 212 10.29 -1.65 -5.59
C CYS A 212 10.77 -1.62 -4.13
N ALA A 213 10.00 -1.00 -3.24
CA ALA A 213 10.28 -0.99 -1.81
C ALA A 213 10.26 -2.43 -1.23
N LEU A 214 9.25 -3.23 -1.57
CA LEU A 214 9.16 -4.62 -1.12
C LEU A 214 10.35 -5.46 -1.60
N TRP A 215 10.75 -5.33 -2.87
CA TRP A 215 11.92 -6.05 -3.39
C TRP A 215 13.21 -5.66 -2.66
N ALA A 216 13.41 -4.37 -2.39
CA ALA A 216 14.56 -3.88 -1.64
C ALA A 216 14.57 -4.43 -0.21
N MET A 217 13.43 -4.41 0.48
CA MET A 217 13.28 -4.95 1.84
C MET A 217 13.53 -6.46 1.91
N GLN A 218 13.20 -7.22 0.85
CA GLN A 218 13.45 -8.66 0.78
C GLN A 218 14.82 -9.05 0.22
N GLY A 219 15.60 -8.10 -0.31
CA GLY A 219 16.83 -8.42 -1.03
C GLY A 219 16.58 -9.29 -2.27
N THR A 220 15.48 -9.00 -3.00
CA THR A 220 15.12 -9.74 -4.21
C THR A 220 16.18 -9.54 -5.29
N SER A 221 16.61 -10.63 -5.96
CA SER A 221 17.68 -10.55 -6.96
C SER A 221 17.21 -9.90 -8.27
N ASP A 222 18.13 -9.27 -8.99
CA ASP A 222 17.85 -8.62 -10.30
C ASP A 222 17.24 -9.59 -11.32
N HIS A 223 17.61 -10.87 -11.27
CA HIS A 223 17.03 -11.89 -12.14
C HIS A 223 15.53 -12.10 -11.86
N ILE A 224 15.14 -12.17 -10.58
CA ILE A 224 13.73 -12.29 -10.18
C ILE A 224 12.98 -11.01 -10.53
N ILE A 225 13.55 -9.84 -10.23
CA ILE A 225 12.95 -8.54 -10.57
C ILE A 225 12.72 -8.42 -12.09
N GLY A 226 13.71 -8.79 -12.90
CA GLY A 226 13.60 -8.78 -14.36
C GLY A 226 12.48 -9.70 -14.85
N HIS A 227 12.36 -10.88 -14.24
CA HIS A 227 11.26 -11.79 -14.54
C HIS A 227 9.89 -11.24 -14.16
N CYS A 228 9.73 -10.74 -12.92
CA CYS A 228 8.50 -10.11 -12.46
C CYS A 228 8.04 -8.96 -13.37
N ARG A 229 8.98 -8.11 -13.82
CA ARG A 229 8.68 -7.02 -14.76
C ARG A 229 8.19 -7.52 -16.10
N ALA A 230 8.80 -8.57 -16.65
CA ALA A 230 8.36 -9.16 -17.91
C ALA A 230 6.97 -9.80 -17.77
N VAL A 231 6.72 -10.54 -16.69
CA VAL A 231 5.39 -11.10 -16.37
C VAL A 231 4.35 -10.00 -16.23
N ALA A 232 4.68 -8.90 -15.53
CA ALA A 232 3.78 -7.77 -15.33
C ALA A 232 3.40 -7.08 -16.65
N ARG A 233 4.35 -6.89 -17.58
CA ARG A 233 4.07 -6.36 -18.93
C ARG A 233 3.08 -7.25 -19.68
N VAL A 234 3.29 -8.57 -19.66
CA VAL A 234 2.39 -9.53 -20.32
C VAL A 234 1.01 -9.55 -19.64
N ALA A 235 0.95 -9.59 -18.31
CA ALA A 235 -0.31 -9.58 -17.55
C ALA A 235 -1.14 -8.32 -17.83
N ALA A 236 -0.49 -7.14 -17.87
CA ALA A 236 -1.14 -5.89 -18.20
C ALA A 236 -1.68 -5.89 -19.65
N ALA A 237 -0.91 -6.38 -20.61
CA ALA A 237 -1.35 -6.49 -22.00
C ALA A 237 -2.55 -7.44 -22.16
N LEU A 238 -2.54 -8.60 -21.49
CA LEU A 238 -3.68 -9.52 -21.46
C LEU A 238 -4.93 -8.85 -20.87
N CYS A 239 -4.79 -8.14 -19.74
CA CYS A 239 -5.90 -7.43 -19.10
C CYS A 239 -6.46 -6.33 -20.01
N GLU A 240 -5.61 -5.56 -20.68
CA GLU A 240 -6.02 -4.52 -21.61
C GLU A 240 -6.85 -5.09 -22.78
N ARG A 241 -6.38 -6.18 -23.41
CA ARG A 241 -7.09 -6.84 -24.51
C ARG A 241 -8.43 -7.40 -24.06
N LEU A 242 -8.49 -8.05 -22.89
CA LEU A 242 -9.76 -8.54 -22.34
C LEU A 242 -10.73 -7.39 -22.03
N ASN A 243 -10.26 -6.32 -21.39
CA ASN A 243 -11.08 -5.17 -21.04
C ASN A 243 -11.63 -4.44 -22.27
N ALA A 244 -10.88 -4.39 -23.37
CA ALA A 244 -11.36 -3.85 -24.64
C ALA A 244 -12.58 -4.65 -25.15
N ARG A 245 -12.53 -5.99 -25.09
CA ARG A 245 -13.64 -6.86 -25.50
C ARG A 245 -14.80 -6.84 -24.50
N PHE A 246 -14.53 -6.76 -23.20
CA PHE A 246 -15.56 -6.71 -22.16
C PHE A 246 -16.33 -5.39 -22.18
N SER A 247 -15.70 -4.29 -22.61
CA SER A 247 -16.38 -2.99 -22.76
C SER A 247 -17.47 -3.00 -23.83
N GLU A 248 -17.45 -3.97 -24.75
CA GLU A 248 -18.49 -4.18 -25.77
C GLU A 248 -19.69 -5.00 -25.22
N ARG A 249 -19.56 -5.62 -24.04
CA ARG A 249 -20.53 -6.57 -23.47
C ARG A 249 -21.24 -5.98 -22.25
N PRO A 250 -22.56 -5.73 -22.32
CA PRO A 250 -23.31 -5.23 -21.16
C PRO A 250 -23.23 -6.18 -19.97
N GLY A 251 -22.83 -5.66 -18.80
CA GLY A 251 -22.74 -6.42 -17.55
C GLY A 251 -21.46 -7.23 -17.36
N ALA A 252 -20.49 -7.17 -18.29
CA ALA A 252 -19.19 -7.79 -18.08
C ALA A 252 -18.40 -7.04 -16.99
N VAL A 253 -17.87 -7.78 -16.02
CA VAL A 253 -16.96 -7.24 -15.01
C VAL A 253 -15.60 -7.03 -15.65
N ARG A 254 -15.09 -5.80 -15.59
CA ARG A 254 -13.75 -5.47 -16.08
C ARG A 254 -12.69 -5.94 -15.09
N LEU A 255 -11.57 -6.38 -15.63
CA LEU A 255 -10.37 -6.62 -14.84
C LEU A 255 -9.80 -5.28 -14.38
N ASP A 256 -9.21 -5.29 -13.20
CA ASP A 256 -8.43 -4.24 -12.57
C ASP A 256 -6.95 -4.38 -12.98
N PRO A 257 -6.46 -3.56 -13.95
CA PRO A 257 -5.08 -3.69 -14.42
C PRO A 257 -4.05 -3.39 -13.34
N GLY A 258 -4.40 -2.55 -12.34
CA GLY A 258 -3.53 -2.23 -11.22
C GLY A 258 -3.30 -3.44 -10.33
N LEU A 259 -4.38 -4.19 -10.02
CA LEU A 259 -4.28 -5.44 -9.28
C LEU A 259 -3.43 -6.48 -10.02
N ALA A 260 -3.67 -6.67 -11.32
CA ALA A 260 -2.89 -7.60 -12.13
C ALA A 260 -1.40 -7.21 -12.17
N LEU A 261 -1.10 -5.92 -12.33
CA LEU A 261 0.26 -5.39 -12.34
C LEU A 261 0.97 -5.61 -10.99
N GLY A 262 0.37 -5.15 -9.88
CA GLY A 262 0.96 -5.26 -8.55
C GLY A 262 1.17 -6.71 -8.13
N ALA A 263 0.21 -7.59 -8.41
CA ALA A 263 0.34 -9.02 -8.16
C ALA A 263 1.43 -9.66 -9.05
N ALA A 264 1.50 -9.32 -10.34
CA ALA A 264 2.54 -9.85 -11.23
C ALA A 264 3.96 -9.39 -10.84
N LEU A 265 4.13 -8.13 -10.43
CA LEU A 265 5.42 -7.63 -9.96
C LEU A 265 5.88 -8.35 -8.68
N THR A 266 4.95 -8.81 -7.84
CA THR A 266 5.28 -9.41 -6.54
C THR A 266 5.07 -10.93 -6.47
N HIS A 267 4.63 -11.59 -7.54
CA HIS A 267 4.25 -13.02 -7.49
C HIS A 267 5.37 -13.95 -7.02
N ASP A 268 6.61 -13.60 -7.34
CA ASP A 268 7.81 -14.38 -7.02
C ASP A 268 8.59 -13.85 -5.82
N ILE A 269 8.06 -12.87 -5.09
CA ILE A 269 8.81 -12.18 -4.02
C ILE A 269 9.26 -13.10 -2.88
N GLY A 270 8.56 -14.24 -2.68
CA GLY A 270 8.94 -15.25 -1.70
C GLY A 270 9.99 -16.25 -2.17
N LYS A 271 10.52 -16.13 -3.40
CA LYS A 271 11.49 -17.09 -3.97
C LYS A 271 12.75 -17.16 -3.09
N GLY A 272 13.24 -18.40 -2.89
CA GLY A 272 14.32 -18.70 -1.94
C GLY A 272 13.83 -19.31 -0.62
N THR A 273 12.51 -19.37 -0.40
CA THR A 273 11.89 -20.07 0.73
C THR A 273 11.30 -21.43 0.31
N LYS A 274 10.96 -22.31 1.28
CA LYS A 274 10.39 -23.65 0.99
C LYS A 274 9.00 -23.62 0.34
N ARG A 275 8.23 -22.54 0.49
CA ARG A 275 6.89 -22.33 -0.08
C ARG A 275 6.75 -20.87 -0.49
N HIS A 276 7.41 -20.52 -1.59
CA HIS A 276 7.54 -19.14 -2.02
C HIS A 276 6.20 -18.43 -2.26
N GLU A 277 5.18 -19.13 -2.77
CA GLU A 277 3.86 -18.52 -3.01
C GLU A 277 3.21 -18.10 -1.69
N ALA A 278 3.23 -19.01 -0.69
CA ALA A 278 2.67 -18.74 0.63
C ALA A 278 3.45 -17.66 1.38
N ALA A 279 4.79 -17.70 1.31
CA ALA A 279 5.65 -16.70 1.94
C ALA A 279 5.47 -15.30 1.29
N GLY A 280 5.36 -15.24 -0.04
CA GLY A 280 5.07 -14.00 -0.76
C GLY A 280 3.70 -13.44 -0.40
N ALA A 281 2.68 -14.29 -0.33
CA ALA A 281 1.33 -13.89 0.06
C ALA A 281 1.27 -13.38 1.52
N GLU A 282 1.92 -14.06 2.46
CA GLU A 282 2.02 -13.61 3.87
C GLU A 282 2.68 -12.23 3.95
N LEU A 283 3.82 -12.04 3.28
CA LEU A 283 4.51 -10.77 3.20
C LEU A 283 3.63 -9.64 2.66
N LEU A 284 2.86 -9.91 1.60
CA LEU A 284 1.93 -8.92 1.03
C LEU A 284 0.80 -8.58 2.02
N ARG A 285 0.26 -9.56 2.75
CA ARG A 285 -0.75 -9.31 3.79
C ARG A 285 -0.21 -8.49 4.96
N ASP A 286 1.04 -8.74 5.35
CA ASP A 286 1.74 -7.96 6.39
C ASP A 286 1.94 -6.50 5.99
N HIS A 287 1.93 -6.22 4.68
CA HIS A 287 1.93 -4.87 4.11
C HIS A 287 0.53 -4.42 3.63
N GLY A 288 -0.55 -5.12 3.97
CA GLY A 288 -1.92 -4.68 3.68
C GLY A 288 -2.39 -4.89 2.24
N PHE A 289 -1.61 -5.59 1.42
CA PHE A 289 -1.92 -5.88 0.02
C PHE A 289 -2.69 -7.21 -0.12
N SER A 290 -3.85 -7.30 0.55
CA SER A 290 -4.63 -8.54 0.64
C SER A 290 -5.11 -9.09 -0.70
N ARG A 291 -5.61 -8.23 -1.61
CA ARG A 291 -6.09 -8.66 -2.95
C ARG A 291 -4.95 -9.23 -3.79
N ALA A 292 -3.78 -8.58 -3.79
CA ALA A 292 -2.59 -9.11 -4.47
C ALA A 292 -2.11 -10.41 -3.81
N ALA A 293 -2.10 -10.48 -2.48
CA ALA A 293 -1.69 -11.68 -1.75
C ALA A 293 -2.51 -12.92 -2.11
N ASP A 294 -3.81 -12.76 -2.34
CA ASP A 294 -4.69 -13.87 -2.74
C ASP A 294 -4.34 -14.39 -4.14
N ILE A 295 -3.98 -13.50 -5.08
CA ILE A 295 -3.46 -13.89 -6.40
C ILE A 295 -2.11 -14.61 -6.26
N VAL A 296 -1.20 -14.04 -5.47
CA VAL A 296 0.15 -14.60 -5.27
C VAL A 296 0.09 -15.96 -4.57
N ALA A 297 -0.86 -16.22 -3.68
CA ALA A 297 -1.02 -17.53 -3.04
C ALA A 297 -1.37 -18.65 -4.05
N ASP A 298 -2.11 -18.32 -5.11
CA ASP A 298 -2.71 -19.28 -6.03
C ASP A 298 -1.97 -19.41 -7.38
N HIS A 299 -0.94 -18.61 -7.65
CA HIS A 299 -0.34 -18.49 -8.99
C HIS A 299 0.45 -19.73 -9.48
N PHE A 300 0.60 -20.77 -8.66
CA PHE A 300 1.34 -21.99 -9.02
C PHE A 300 0.48 -23.07 -9.71
N ASP A 301 -0.76 -23.28 -9.27
CA ASP A 301 -1.64 -24.32 -9.82
C ASP A 301 -3.11 -23.90 -9.79
N LEU A 302 -3.58 -23.37 -10.92
CA LEU A 302 -4.99 -23.01 -11.09
C LEU A 302 -5.77 -24.17 -11.71
N SER A 303 -6.84 -24.58 -11.02
CA SER A 303 -7.93 -25.38 -11.61
C SER A 303 -9.24 -24.62 -11.44
N GLN A 304 -9.90 -24.27 -12.53
CA GLN A 304 -11.22 -23.62 -12.49
C GLN A 304 -12.11 -24.18 -13.59
N ALA A 305 -13.42 -24.20 -13.34
CA ALA A 305 -14.41 -24.57 -14.33
C ALA A 305 -14.58 -23.47 -15.39
N ASP A 306 -14.95 -23.84 -16.61
CA ASP A 306 -15.04 -22.94 -17.78
C ASP A 306 -16.10 -21.83 -17.63
N ASP A 307 -17.05 -21.97 -16.71
CA ASP A 307 -18.17 -21.07 -16.48
C ASP A 307 -17.86 -19.90 -15.53
N VAL A 308 -16.71 -19.93 -14.83
CA VAL A 308 -16.30 -18.85 -13.91
C VAL A 308 -15.53 -17.77 -14.68
N PRO A 309 -15.90 -16.48 -14.64
CA PRO A 309 -15.22 -15.39 -15.39
C PRO A 309 -13.69 -15.34 -15.21
N ILE A 310 -12.96 -14.90 -16.24
CA ILE A 310 -11.51 -14.65 -16.14
C ILE A 310 -11.30 -13.48 -15.19
N THR A 311 -10.40 -13.64 -14.24
CA THR A 311 -9.96 -12.60 -13.30
C THR A 311 -8.48 -12.26 -13.50
N GLU A 312 -8.00 -11.28 -12.75
CA GLU A 312 -6.59 -10.90 -12.69
C GLU A 312 -5.70 -12.08 -12.29
N ARG A 313 -6.23 -13.00 -11.46
CA ARG A 313 -5.52 -14.21 -11.03
C ARG A 313 -5.13 -15.08 -12.22
N GLU A 314 -6.07 -15.35 -13.12
CA GLU A 314 -5.80 -16.14 -14.32
C GLU A 314 -4.87 -15.40 -15.29
N ALA A 315 -4.97 -14.07 -15.36
CA ALA A 315 -4.10 -13.26 -16.20
C ALA A 315 -2.63 -13.32 -15.73
N VAL A 316 -2.39 -13.16 -14.42
CA VAL A 316 -1.05 -13.27 -13.82
C VAL A 316 -0.50 -14.70 -13.97
N PHE A 317 -1.33 -15.73 -13.73
CA PHE A 317 -0.91 -17.12 -13.91
C PHE A 317 -0.48 -17.40 -15.36
N LEU A 318 -1.30 -17.02 -16.34
CA LEU A 318 -0.98 -17.27 -17.75
C LEU A 318 0.25 -16.46 -18.18
N ALA A 319 0.32 -15.18 -17.79
CA ALA A 319 1.47 -14.32 -18.06
C ALA A 319 2.76 -14.93 -17.50
N ASP A 320 2.75 -15.44 -16.26
CA ASP A 320 3.90 -16.16 -15.71
C ASP A 320 4.30 -17.26 -16.68
N LYS A 321 3.38 -18.16 -17.08
CA LYS A 321 3.70 -19.31 -17.94
C LYS A 321 4.19 -18.93 -19.35
N LEU A 322 3.85 -17.76 -19.86
CA LEU A 322 4.30 -17.27 -21.16
C LEU A 322 5.64 -16.53 -21.13
N VAL A 323 6.25 -16.34 -19.96
CA VAL A 323 7.50 -15.58 -19.79
C VAL A 323 8.60 -16.40 -19.14
N ARG A 324 9.78 -16.46 -19.74
CA ARG A 324 10.96 -17.07 -19.11
C ARG A 324 12.10 -16.06 -19.07
N CYS A 325 12.68 -15.88 -17.88
CA CYS A 325 13.57 -14.76 -17.62
C CYS A 325 12.82 -13.47 -18.01
N ASP A 326 13.27 -12.80 -19.06
CA ASP A 326 12.73 -11.56 -19.61
C ASP A 326 12.08 -11.71 -20.99
N ARG A 327 11.87 -12.93 -21.49
CA ARG A 327 11.40 -13.20 -22.87
C ARG A 327 10.10 -13.97 -22.91
N ALA A 328 9.29 -13.69 -23.93
CA ALA A 328 8.13 -14.51 -24.27
C ALA A 328 8.58 -15.89 -24.76
N VAL A 329 7.90 -16.94 -24.30
CA VAL A 329 8.14 -18.33 -24.71
C VAL A 329 6.82 -19.04 -24.99
N PRO A 330 6.77 -19.97 -25.95
CA PRO A 330 5.59 -20.81 -26.14
C PRO A 330 5.28 -21.63 -24.88
N LEU A 331 4.00 -21.79 -24.58
CA LEU A 331 3.53 -22.46 -23.37
C LEU A 331 4.07 -23.90 -23.31
N GLU A 332 4.01 -24.63 -24.42
CA GLU A 332 4.45 -26.03 -24.50
C GLU A 332 5.94 -26.19 -24.22
N GLY A 333 6.76 -25.32 -24.81
CA GLY A 333 8.21 -25.35 -24.66
C GLY A 333 8.63 -25.25 -23.19
N ARG A 334 7.96 -24.39 -22.41
CA ARG A 334 8.25 -24.20 -20.98
C ARG A 334 8.03 -25.47 -20.15
N TYR A 335 6.95 -26.22 -20.43
CA TYR A 335 6.61 -27.41 -19.65
C TYR A 335 7.41 -28.64 -20.10
N LEU A 336 7.68 -28.78 -21.40
CA LEU A 336 8.50 -29.89 -21.92
C LEU A 336 9.93 -29.84 -21.38
N GLU A 337 10.56 -28.68 -21.32
CA GLU A 337 11.89 -28.54 -20.72
C GLU A 337 11.90 -28.89 -19.22
N LYS A 338 10.86 -28.51 -18.47
CA LYS A 338 10.73 -28.91 -17.06
C LYS A 338 10.55 -30.42 -16.91
N ALA A 339 9.74 -31.03 -17.76
CA ALA A 339 9.56 -32.49 -17.76
C ALA A 339 10.89 -33.22 -18.03
N GLU A 340 11.72 -32.69 -18.93
CA GLU A 340 13.07 -33.21 -19.17
C GLU A 340 14.00 -33.03 -17.97
N MET A 341 13.98 -31.86 -17.33
CA MET A 341 14.83 -31.55 -16.16
C MET A 341 14.53 -32.45 -14.96
N TYR A 342 13.25 -32.78 -14.73
CA TYR A 342 12.79 -33.57 -13.59
C TYR A 342 12.42 -35.02 -13.95
N ARG A 343 12.81 -35.49 -15.13
CA ARG A 343 12.59 -36.88 -15.61
C ARG A 343 12.98 -37.95 -14.58
N HIS A 344 13.98 -37.66 -13.76
CA HIS A 344 14.54 -38.60 -12.79
C HIS A 344 13.69 -38.74 -11.51
N GLU A 345 12.71 -37.87 -11.30
CA GLU A 345 11.80 -37.90 -10.15
C GLU A 345 10.52 -38.66 -10.47
N GLU A 346 10.16 -39.63 -9.63
CA GLU A 346 8.99 -40.47 -9.82
C GLU A 346 7.69 -39.64 -9.75
N GLY A 347 6.84 -39.74 -10.78
CA GLY A 347 5.57 -39.00 -10.87
C GLY A 347 5.69 -37.51 -11.27
N ALA A 348 6.90 -36.96 -11.41
CA ALA A 348 7.10 -35.56 -11.76
C ALA A 348 6.62 -35.24 -13.19
N GLU A 349 6.89 -36.12 -14.15
CA GLU A 349 6.47 -35.95 -15.55
C GLU A 349 4.94 -35.88 -15.68
N GLU A 350 4.21 -36.80 -15.03
CA GLU A 350 2.75 -36.83 -15.03
C GLU A 350 2.16 -35.55 -14.40
N ALA A 351 2.73 -35.09 -13.28
CA ALA A 351 2.31 -33.85 -12.63
C ALA A 351 2.55 -32.61 -13.51
N ILE A 352 3.70 -32.54 -14.19
CA ILE A 352 4.05 -31.43 -15.10
C ILE A 352 3.12 -31.42 -16.32
N LEU A 353 2.87 -32.58 -16.93
CA LEU A 353 1.95 -32.71 -18.07
C LEU A 353 0.49 -32.41 -17.69
N GLY A 354 0.07 -32.78 -16.47
CA GLY A 354 -1.22 -32.41 -15.93
C GLY A 354 -1.40 -30.89 -15.81
N ARG A 355 -0.36 -30.17 -15.33
CA ARG A 355 -0.34 -28.70 -15.27
C ARG A 355 -0.33 -28.07 -16.66
N LEU A 356 0.43 -28.62 -17.61
CA LEU A 356 0.42 -28.16 -19.00
C LEU A 356 -1.00 -28.25 -19.59
N THR A 357 -1.69 -29.36 -19.36
CA THR A 357 -3.08 -29.53 -19.83
C THR A 357 -4.00 -28.44 -19.28
N ARG A 358 -3.92 -28.14 -17.97
CA ARG A 358 -4.70 -27.05 -17.35
C ARG A 358 -4.35 -25.67 -17.94
N ALA A 359 -3.06 -25.38 -18.10
CA ALA A 359 -2.61 -24.13 -18.68
C ALA A 359 -3.05 -23.95 -20.15
N ARG A 360 -3.06 -25.03 -20.95
CA ARG A 360 -3.56 -25.00 -22.34
C ARG A 360 -5.05 -24.69 -22.39
N VAL A 361 -5.86 -25.28 -21.51
CA VAL A 361 -7.31 -24.99 -21.43
C VAL A 361 -7.54 -23.51 -21.11
N LEU A 362 -6.79 -22.97 -20.14
CA LEU A 362 -6.87 -21.57 -19.79
C LEU A 362 -6.43 -20.66 -20.95
N MET A 363 -5.31 -20.97 -21.62
CA MET A 363 -4.83 -20.19 -22.75
C MET A 363 -5.85 -20.17 -23.90
N ALA A 364 -6.41 -21.32 -24.26
CA ALA A 364 -7.45 -21.40 -25.29
C ALA A 364 -8.71 -20.59 -24.93
N ARG A 365 -8.98 -20.42 -23.64
CA ARG A 365 -10.05 -19.55 -23.15
C ARG A 365 -9.68 -18.07 -23.32
N PHE A 366 -8.47 -17.66 -22.95
CA PHE A 366 -7.97 -16.30 -23.22
C PHE A 366 -8.04 -15.98 -24.71
N ASP A 367 -7.56 -16.89 -25.57
CA ASP A 367 -7.57 -16.70 -27.02
C ASP A 367 -8.98 -16.44 -27.56
N ARG A 368 -9.96 -17.21 -27.06
CA ARG A 368 -11.38 -17.05 -27.43
C ARG A 368 -11.96 -15.73 -26.94
N GLU A 369 -11.67 -15.33 -25.71
CA GLU A 369 -12.22 -14.09 -25.14
C GLU A 369 -11.63 -12.83 -25.77
N MET A 370 -10.31 -12.83 -26.03
CA MET A 370 -9.61 -11.72 -26.68
C MET A 370 -9.88 -11.69 -28.19
N GLY A 371 -10.03 -12.86 -28.83
CA GLY A 371 -10.13 -13.00 -30.28
C GLY A 371 -8.76 -13.05 -30.99
N GLU A 372 -7.68 -13.23 -30.24
CA GLU A 372 -6.31 -13.37 -30.74
C GLU A 372 -5.46 -14.25 -29.80
N PRO A 373 -4.36 -14.88 -30.29
CA PRO A 373 -3.54 -15.76 -29.46
C PRO A 373 -2.81 -15.04 -28.32
N ALA A 374 -2.92 -15.53 -27.09
CA ALA A 374 -2.23 -14.99 -25.92
C ALA A 374 -0.70 -15.01 -26.06
N GLU A 375 -0.14 -16.02 -26.74
CA GLU A 375 1.29 -16.08 -27.04
C GLU A 375 1.75 -14.91 -27.93
N ARG A 376 0.88 -14.44 -28.85
CA ARG A 376 1.16 -13.25 -29.68
C ARG A 376 1.17 -12.00 -28.81
N VAL A 377 0.16 -11.84 -27.96
CA VAL A 377 0.07 -10.71 -27.02
C VAL A 377 1.31 -10.67 -26.12
N ALA A 378 1.78 -11.82 -25.62
CA ALA A 378 2.99 -11.90 -24.81
C ALA A 378 4.25 -11.51 -25.60
N ALA A 379 4.38 -11.96 -26.85
CA ALA A 379 5.50 -11.61 -27.71
C ALA A 379 5.53 -10.10 -28.03
N GLU A 380 4.39 -9.50 -28.35
CA GLU A 380 4.28 -8.05 -28.60
C GLU A 380 4.55 -7.23 -27.34
N ALA A 381 4.10 -7.70 -26.17
CA ALA A 381 4.31 -7.02 -24.90
C ALA A 381 5.78 -7.00 -24.47
N LEU A 382 6.63 -7.91 -24.97
CA LEU A 382 8.06 -8.05 -24.63
C LEU A 382 9.02 -7.79 -25.79
N ALA A 383 8.50 -7.46 -26.97
CA ALA A 383 9.27 -6.86 -28.06
C ALA A 383 9.74 -5.45 -27.66
#